data_AF-A0A0A2V6T4-F1
#
_entry.id   AF-A0A0A2V6T4-F1
#
_cell.length_a   1.000
_cell.length_b   1.000
_cell.length_c   1.000
_cell.angle_alpha   90.00
_cell.angle_beta   90.00
_cell.angle_gamma   90.00
#
_symmetry.space_group_name_H-M   'P 1'
#
loop_
_entity.id
_entity.type
_entity.pdbx_description
1 polymer ?
#
loop_
_entity_poly.entity_id
_entity_poly.type
_entity_poly.pdbx_seq_one_letter_code
_entity_poly.pdbx_strand_id
1 'polypeptide(L)'
;MLTLPLLLSTAAGVNAVLGGRVSAIKTSDKSFFCTENCVFDGIYFDQRGYYCPEKEVISKMDAKGDIDRYLPFDCTGAKLPLGFSERQRFNGEEPPKYDILDSKNSKPNVCASYNIRGGKAGETVQWLDVAKEPKLTTSADGQATAQENQPAALRLQQQCADNGRLIFFACRRKSGEVDKCYQQFREAFENCLGVSARSPTETTLRTA
;
A
#
# COMPACT_ATOMS: atom_id res chain seq x y z
N MET A 1 -23.23 32.06 -18.80
CA MET A 1 -22.27 31.00 -19.19
C MET A 1 -21.35 30.76 -18.01
N LEU A 2 -21.64 29.73 -17.22
CA LEU A 2 -20.82 29.30 -16.08
C LEU A 2 -20.02 28.08 -16.55
N THR A 3 -18.77 28.32 -16.95
CA THR A 3 -17.81 27.25 -17.27
C THR A 3 -17.33 26.65 -15.95
N LEU A 4 -17.90 25.51 -15.57
CA LEU A 4 -17.36 24.63 -14.54
C LEU A 4 -15.99 24.11 -15.04
N PRO A 5 -14.86 24.46 -14.41
CA PRO A 5 -13.60 23.87 -14.80
C PRO A 5 -13.64 22.40 -14.37
N LEU A 6 -13.59 21.48 -15.32
CA LEU A 6 -13.34 20.08 -15.06
C LEU A 6 -12.00 19.97 -14.31
N LEU A 7 -12.06 19.71 -13.01
CA LEU A 7 -10.93 19.23 -12.23
C LEU A 7 -10.60 17.81 -12.71
N LEU A 8 -9.88 17.73 -13.82
CA LEU A 8 -9.09 16.56 -14.21
C LEU A 8 -7.92 16.42 -13.24
N SER A 9 -8.22 16.08 -11.98
CA SER A 9 -7.21 15.57 -11.07
C SER A 9 -6.86 14.17 -11.57
N THR A 10 -5.69 14.11 -12.19
CA THR A 10 -4.99 12.93 -12.68
C THR A 10 -5.23 11.70 -11.81
N ALA A 11 -5.98 10.73 -12.35
CA ALA A 11 -6.10 9.37 -11.83
C ALA A 11 -4.76 8.58 -11.85
N ALA A 12 -3.65 9.24 -12.17
CA ALA A 12 -2.31 8.66 -12.22
C ALA A 12 -1.73 8.32 -10.84
N GLY A 13 -2.24 8.92 -9.77
CA GLY A 13 -1.74 8.70 -8.41
C GLY A 13 -2.14 7.35 -7.82
N VAL A 14 -3.33 6.84 -8.16
CA VAL A 14 -3.88 5.64 -7.53
C VAL A 14 -3.17 4.37 -8.01
N ASN A 15 -2.59 4.36 -9.21
CA ASN A 15 -1.95 3.16 -9.77
C ASN A 15 -0.58 2.81 -9.14
N ALA A 16 0.13 3.78 -8.55
CA ALA A 16 1.47 3.54 -8.00
C ALA A 16 1.42 2.97 -6.57
N VAL A 17 0.37 3.31 -5.83
CA VAL A 17 0.07 2.82 -4.48
C VAL A 17 -0.52 1.41 -4.55
N LEU A 18 -1.37 1.18 -5.54
CA LEU A 18 -2.10 -0.06 -5.71
C LEU A 18 -1.30 -1.08 -6.53
N GLY A 19 -0.19 -1.60 -5.99
CA GLY A 19 0.54 -2.72 -6.62
C GLY A 19 1.97 -2.42 -7.08
N GLY A 20 2.49 -1.25 -6.70
CA GLY A 20 3.90 -0.88 -6.85
C GLY A 20 4.71 -1.18 -5.60
N ARG A 21 6.00 -1.53 -5.79
CA ARG A 21 7.00 -1.38 -4.73
C ARG A 21 7.21 0.11 -4.55
N VAL A 22 7.04 0.64 -3.35
CA VAL A 22 7.33 2.03 -3.02
C VAL A 22 8.74 2.10 -2.41
N SER A 23 9.59 3.01 -2.88
CA SER A 23 10.88 3.30 -2.22
C SER A 23 10.86 4.62 -1.47
N ALA A 24 10.05 5.57 -1.91
CA ALA A 24 10.01 6.91 -1.34
C ALA A 24 8.61 7.49 -1.40
N ILE A 25 8.24 8.22 -0.34
CA ILE A 25 7.02 9.00 -0.27
C ILE A 25 7.39 10.48 -0.26
N LYS A 26 6.90 11.22 -1.25
CA LYS A 26 6.93 12.68 -1.22
C LYS A 26 5.80 13.20 -0.35
N THR A 27 6.15 13.96 0.67
CA THR A 27 5.18 14.65 1.54
C THR A 27 4.87 16.06 1.04
N SER A 28 5.77 16.64 0.24
CA SER A 28 5.55 17.88 -0.50
C SER A 28 6.50 17.94 -1.71
N ASP A 29 6.44 19.03 -2.49
CA ASP A 29 7.42 19.27 -3.56
C ASP A 29 8.86 19.40 -3.05
N LYS A 30 9.03 19.74 -1.77
CA LYS A 30 10.32 20.02 -1.13
C LYS A 30 10.76 18.95 -0.14
N SER A 31 9.94 17.92 0.10
CA SER A 31 10.22 16.94 1.14
C SER A 31 9.74 15.55 0.77
N PHE A 32 10.53 14.55 1.17
CA PHE A 32 10.20 13.13 1.02
C PHE A 32 10.77 12.32 2.18
N PHE A 33 10.34 11.08 2.34
CA PHE A 33 10.99 10.10 3.21
C PHE A 33 11.18 8.78 2.47
N CYS A 34 12.16 8.00 2.91
CA CYS A 34 12.41 6.66 2.39
C CYS A 34 11.57 5.63 3.15
N THR A 35 10.99 4.68 2.43
CA THR A 35 10.09 3.65 2.99
C THR A 35 10.88 2.47 3.55
N GLU A 36 11.59 2.71 4.66
CA GLU A 36 12.57 1.79 5.22
C GLU A 36 12.16 1.29 6.62
N ASN A 37 11.21 0.36 6.67
CA ASN A 37 10.68 -0.19 7.93
C ASN A 37 10.16 0.89 8.88
N CYS A 38 9.44 1.88 8.36
CA CYS A 38 9.01 3.05 9.13
C CYS A 38 7.49 3.23 9.12
N VAL A 39 6.95 3.93 10.13
CA VAL A 39 5.52 4.29 10.20
C VAL A 39 5.29 5.77 9.90
N PHE A 40 4.43 6.07 8.93
CA PHE A 40 3.96 7.44 8.62
C PHE A 40 2.42 7.47 8.59
N ASP A 41 1.80 8.35 9.39
CA ASP A 41 0.33 8.54 9.51
C ASP A 41 -0.45 7.21 9.60
N GLY A 42 0.00 6.30 10.47
CA GLY A 42 -0.67 5.02 10.72
C GLY A 42 -0.47 3.95 9.65
N ILE A 43 0.48 4.14 8.73
CA ILE A 43 0.87 3.15 7.71
C ILE A 43 2.32 2.74 7.94
N TYR A 44 2.56 1.44 8.07
CA TYR A 44 3.91 0.86 8.12
C TYR A 44 4.39 0.54 6.71
N PHE A 45 5.59 1.00 6.39
CA PHE A 45 6.27 0.78 5.13
C PHE A 45 7.45 -0.18 5.32
N ASP A 46 7.34 -1.38 4.77
CA ASP A 46 8.44 -2.35 4.77
C ASP A 46 9.52 -1.94 3.76
N GLN A 47 10.79 -2.19 4.08
CA GLN A 47 11.92 -1.91 3.19
C GLN A 47 11.90 -2.66 1.84
N ARG A 48 11.00 -3.63 1.63
CA ARG A 48 10.75 -4.29 0.34
C ARG A 48 9.67 -3.56 -0.46
N GLY A 49 9.22 -2.41 0.04
CA GLY A 49 8.34 -1.42 -0.55
C GLY A 49 6.85 -1.77 -0.59
N TYR A 50 6.42 -2.78 0.17
CA TYR A 50 5.00 -2.96 0.48
C TYR A 50 4.69 -2.30 1.82
N TYR A 51 3.40 -2.15 2.10
CA TYR A 51 2.94 -1.49 3.31
C TYR A 51 1.66 -2.15 3.85
N CYS A 52 1.35 -1.87 5.11
CA CYS A 52 0.10 -2.25 5.75
C CYS A 52 -0.30 -1.20 6.79
N PRO A 53 -1.57 -1.17 7.23
CA PRO A 53 -1.96 -0.39 8.40
C PRO A 53 -1.06 -0.73 9.59
N GLU A 54 -0.70 0.28 10.37
CA GLU A 54 0.17 0.13 11.54
C GLU A 54 -0.36 -0.92 12.55
N LYS A 55 -1.69 -1.04 12.66
CA LYS A 55 -2.37 -2.05 13.49
C LYS A 55 -2.15 -3.49 13.03
N GLU A 56 -1.69 -3.70 11.81
CA GLU A 56 -1.40 -5.02 11.23
C GLU A 56 0.10 -5.37 11.30
N VAL A 57 0.91 -4.51 11.94
CA VAL A 57 2.34 -4.75 12.12
C VAL A 57 2.58 -5.77 13.23
N ILE A 58 3.38 -6.79 12.92
CA ILE A 58 3.82 -7.83 13.86
C ILE A 58 5.29 -7.67 14.21
N SER A 59 5.69 -8.23 15.35
CA SER A 59 7.09 -8.38 15.75
C SER A 59 7.63 -9.73 15.29
N LYS A 60 8.76 -9.71 14.59
CA LYS A 60 9.51 -10.90 14.18
C LYS A 60 10.43 -11.34 15.30
N MET A 61 10.29 -12.59 15.72
CA MET A 61 11.12 -13.20 16.76
C MET A 61 12.02 -14.26 16.14
N ASP A 62 13.27 -14.32 16.58
CA ASP A 62 14.19 -15.41 16.24
C ASP A 62 13.85 -16.71 16.98
N ALA A 63 14.65 -17.75 16.77
CA ALA A 63 14.43 -19.06 17.37
C ALA A 63 14.56 -19.08 18.90
N LYS A 64 15.15 -18.04 19.50
CA LYS A 64 15.27 -17.86 20.96
C LYS A 64 14.10 -17.09 21.55
N GLY A 65 13.23 -16.54 20.71
CA GLY A 65 12.12 -15.67 21.13
C GLY A 65 12.52 -14.20 21.26
N ASP A 66 13.75 -13.85 20.87
CA ASP A 66 14.22 -12.46 20.88
C ASP A 66 13.74 -11.76 19.61
N ILE A 67 13.45 -10.45 19.69
CA ILE A 67 13.08 -9.66 18.51
C ILE A 67 14.24 -9.64 17.52
N ASP A 68 13.95 -9.81 16.22
CA ASP A 68 14.92 -9.70 15.15
C ASP A 68 15.63 -8.33 15.22
N ARG A 69 16.93 -8.36 15.47
CA ARG A 69 17.76 -7.17 15.63
C ARG A 69 17.83 -6.29 14.38
N TYR A 70 17.68 -6.90 13.19
CA TYR A 70 17.88 -6.20 11.93
C TYR A 70 16.57 -5.78 11.29
N LEU A 71 15.58 -6.67 11.32
CA LEU A 71 14.26 -6.47 10.70
C LEU A 71 13.16 -6.88 11.69
N PRO A 72 12.98 -6.10 12.77
CA PRO A 72 12.11 -6.44 13.89
C PRO A 72 10.63 -6.53 13.52
N PHE A 73 10.20 -5.89 12.42
CA PHE A 73 8.80 -5.72 12.09
C PHE A 73 8.47 -6.24 10.69
N ASP A 74 7.24 -6.70 10.51
CA ASP A 74 6.65 -7.06 9.22
C ASP A 74 5.12 -6.87 9.29
N CYS A 75 4.44 -6.99 8.15
CA CYS A 75 2.99 -7.04 8.10
C CYS A 75 2.47 -8.45 8.45
N THR A 76 1.32 -8.52 9.10
CA THR A 76 0.64 -9.80 9.45
C THR A 76 0.52 -10.71 8.22
N GLY A 77 0.84 -12.00 8.40
CA GLY A 77 0.81 -12.97 7.30
C GLY A 77 2.03 -12.90 6.38
N ALA A 78 3.11 -12.25 6.78
CA ALA A 78 4.38 -12.41 6.09
C ALA A 78 4.87 -13.86 6.23
N LYS A 79 5.33 -14.45 5.12
CA LYS A 79 6.11 -15.69 5.21
C LYS A 79 7.48 -15.36 5.79
N LEU A 80 7.71 -15.80 7.01
CA LEU A 80 8.97 -15.56 7.71
C LEU A 80 10.06 -16.53 7.26
N PRO A 81 11.35 -16.12 7.35
CA PRO A 81 12.46 -17.04 7.13
C PRO A 81 12.44 -18.21 8.14
N LEU A 82 13.09 -19.31 7.79
CA LEU A 82 13.22 -20.46 8.69
C LEU A 82 13.84 -20.02 10.03
N GLY A 83 13.25 -20.48 11.14
CA GLY A 83 13.71 -20.14 12.49
C GLY A 83 13.15 -18.81 13.02
N PHE A 84 12.28 -18.14 12.27
CA PHE A 84 11.56 -16.97 12.75
C PHE A 84 10.09 -17.29 13.02
N SER A 85 9.53 -16.60 14.01
CA SER A 85 8.11 -16.61 14.36
C SER A 85 7.57 -15.18 14.45
N GLU A 86 6.25 -15.02 14.43
CA GLU A 86 5.58 -13.72 14.60
C GLU A 86 4.75 -13.67 15.88
N ARG A 87 4.59 -12.46 16.42
CA ARG A 87 3.57 -12.14 17.40
C ARG A 87 3.08 -10.71 17.22
N GLN A 88 1.95 -10.40 17.83
CA GLN A 88 1.52 -9.02 17.96
C GLN A 88 2.52 -8.19 18.77
N ARG A 89 2.66 -6.91 18.39
CA ARG A 89 3.49 -5.95 19.13
C ARG A 89 2.95 -5.77 20.55
N PHE A 90 3.83 -5.64 21.53
CA PHE A 90 3.47 -5.33 22.92
C PHE A 90 4.47 -4.38 23.57
N ASN A 91 4.15 -3.86 24.77
CA ASN A 91 5.04 -3.04 25.61
C ASN A 91 5.74 -1.87 24.89
N GLY A 92 5.05 -1.15 24.00
CA GLY A 92 5.61 0.01 23.33
C GLY A 92 6.61 -0.31 22.21
N GLU A 93 6.60 -1.55 21.70
CA GLU A 93 7.28 -1.89 20.46
C GLU A 93 6.72 -1.07 19.29
N GLU A 94 7.51 -0.12 18.81
CA GLU A 94 7.17 0.74 17.68
C GLU A 94 8.21 0.57 16.57
N PRO A 95 7.76 0.45 15.31
CA PRO A 95 8.65 0.62 14.18
C PRO A 95 9.36 1.97 14.24
N PRO A 96 10.57 2.06 13.68
CA PRO A 96 11.27 3.32 13.49
C PRO A 96 10.36 4.42 12.93
N LYS A 97 10.56 5.65 13.43
CA LYS A 97 9.98 6.83 12.80
C LYS A 97 10.80 7.15 11.55
N TYR A 98 10.13 7.71 10.55
CA TYR A 98 10.73 8.12 9.30
C TYR A 98 11.56 9.40 9.48
N ASP A 99 12.58 9.54 8.64
CA ASP A 99 13.31 10.80 8.49
C ASP A 99 12.79 11.56 7.26
N ILE A 100 12.32 12.79 7.48
CA ILE A 100 11.97 13.69 6.38
C ILE A 100 13.25 14.29 5.80
N LEU A 101 13.50 14.00 4.53
CA LEU A 101 14.61 14.53 3.76
C LEU A 101 14.17 15.74 2.92
N ASP A 102 15.03 16.76 2.86
CA ASP A 102 14.84 17.93 1.99
C ASP A 102 15.27 17.61 0.55
N SER A 103 14.37 17.84 -0.40
CA SER A 103 14.55 17.60 -1.84
C SER A 103 15.62 18.49 -2.51
N LYS A 104 16.08 19.55 -1.85
CA LYS A 104 17.21 20.38 -2.27
C LYS A 104 18.54 19.67 -2.06
N ASN A 105 18.68 18.97 -0.93
CA ASN A 105 19.92 18.35 -0.49
C ASN A 105 19.99 16.86 -0.81
N SER A 106 18.83 16.23 -1.02
CA SER A 106 18.72 14.81 -1.35
C SER A 106 17.68 14.59 -2.45
N LYS A 107 17.73 13.43 -3.09
CA LYS A 107 16.80 13.03 -4.15
C LYS A 107 16.13 11.70 -3.80
N PRO A 108 14.84 11.50 -4.11
CA PRO A 108 14.11 10.27 -3.75
C PRO A 108 14.74 8.96 -4.24
N ASN A 109 15.53 9.00 -5.31
CA ASN A 109 16.25 7.82 -5.80
C ASN A 109 17.32 7.32 -4.82
N VAL A 110 17.74 8.13 -3.84
CA VAL A 110 18.61 7.66 -2.74
C VAL A 110 17.95 6.54 -1.95
N CYS A 111 16.61 6.53 -1.84
CA CYS A 111 15.90 5.49 -1.10
C CYS A 111 16.04 4.11 -1.75
N ALA A 112 16.36 4.04 -3.05
CA ALA A 112 16.56 2.77 -3.74
C ALA A 112 17.78 1.99 -3.21
N SER A 113 18.80 2.66 -2.64
CA SER A 113 19.99 1.99 -2.11
C SER A 113 19.76 1.22 -0.82
N TYR A 114 18.65 1.48 -0.14
CA TYR A 114 18.31 0.86 1.15
C TYR A 114 17.40 -0.36 1.01
N ASN A 115 17.02 -0.74 -0.21
CA ASN A 115 16.28 -1.98 -0.48
C ASN A 115 17.23 -3.19 -0.34
N ILE A 116 17.41 -3.72 0.87
CA ILE A 116 18.52 -4.63 1.27
C ILE A 116 18.57 -6.01 0.56
N ARG A 117 17.70 -6.35 -0.40
CA ARG A 117 17.70 -7.70 -1.01
C ARG A 117 17.34 -7.75 -2.49
N GLY A 118 18.19 -7.18 -3.36
CA GLY A 118 18.16 -7.43 -4.81
C GLY A 118 16.84 -7.06 -5.50
N GLY A 119 15.99 -6.30 -4.82
CA GLY A 119 14.74 -5.83 -5.36
C GLY A 119 14.99 -4.72 -6.36
N LYS A 120 14.26 -4.74 -7.49
CA LYS A 120 14.16 -3.55 -8.35
C LYS A 120 13.79 -2.33 -7.53
N ALA A 121 14.35 -1.18 -7.88
CA ALA A 121 13.99 0.11 -7.29
C ALA A 121 12.45 0.27 -7.34
N GLY A 122 11.86 0.49 -6.18
CA GLY A 122 10.46 0.90 -6.09
C GLY A 122 10.27 2.35 -6.54
N GLU A 123 9.02 2.72 -6.78
CA GLU A 123 8.61 4.02 -7.27
C GLU A 123 8.63 5.07 -6.14
N THR A 124 8.76 6.33 -6.55
CA THR A 124 8.49 7.48 -5.67
C THR A 124 7.06 7.93 -5.89
N VAL A 125 6.25 7.98 -4.84
CA VAL A 125 4.84 8.34 -4.93
C VAL A 125 4.51 9.54 -4.04
N GLN A 126 3.41 10.24 -4.32
CA GLN A 126 2.94 11.34 -3.46
C GLN A 126 2.15 10.76 -2.28
N TRP A 127 2.33 11.32 -1.08
CA TRP A 127 1.60 10.88 0.11
C TRP A 127 0.08 10.91 -0.08
N LEU A 128 -0.45 11.92 -0.76
CA LEU A 128 -1.90 12.04 -1.02
C LEU A 128 -2.46 10.87 -1.83
N ASP A 129 -1.63 10.16 -2.56
CA ASP A 129 -2.05 8.98 -3.29
C ASP A 129 -2.12 7.75 -2.38
N VAL A 130 -1.28 7.70 -1.34
CA VAL A 130 -1.27 6.64 -0.32
C VAL A 130 -2.38 6.87 0.72
N ALA A 131 -2.54 8.11 1.18
CA ALA A 131 -3.51 8.50 2.20
C ALA A 131 -4.98 8.35 1.77
N LYS A 132 -5.23 8.18 0.46
CA LYS A 132 -6.58 7.90 -0.08
C LYS A 132 -7.02 6.45 0.12
N GLU A 133 -6.16 5.58 0.63
CA GLU A 133 -6.63 4.31 1.19
C GLU A 133 -7.47 4.62 2.44
N PRO A 134 -8.71 4.12 2.52
CA PRO A 134 -9.55 4.39 3.67
C PRO A 134 -8.84 3.87 4.91
N LYS A 135 -8.57 4.78 5.86
CA LYS A 135 -8.34 4.44 7.26
C LYS A 135 -9.44 3.42 7.61
N LEU A 136 -9.07 2.16 7.80
CA LEU A 136 -9.98 1.11 8.25
C LEU A 136 -10.43 1.50 9.66
N THR A 137 -11.44 2.37 9.74
CA THR A 137 -12.22 2.65 10.92
C THR A 137 -12.90 1.33 11.26
N THR A 138 -12.39 0.71 12.32
CA THR A 138 -13.09 -0.31 13.08
C THR A 138 -14.47 0.23 13.39
N SER A 139 -15.49 -0.38 12.77
CA SER A 139 -16.88 -0.11 13.08
C SER A 139 -17.16 -0.61 14.50
N ALA A 140 -17.03 0.30 15.46
CA ALA A 140 -17.82 0.32 16.68
C ALA A 140 -18.20 1.79 16.87
N ASP A 141 -19.49 2.05 16.87
CA ASP A 141 -20.17 3.34 16.97
C ASP A 141 -20.23 4.17 15.68
N GLY A 142 -21.47 4.32 15.20
CA GLY A 142 -21.80 4.79 13.87
C GLY A 142 -21.57 6.28 13.66
N GLN A 143 -21.04 6.61 12.49
CA GLN A 143 -21.48 7.73 11.67
C GLN A 143 -20.94 7.55 10.25
N ALA A 144 -21.83 7.10 9.36
CA ALA A 144 -21.62 7.12 7.93
C ALA A 144 -21.72 8.57 7.44
N THR A 145 -20.59 9.28 7.27
CA THR A 145 -20.59 10.58 6.59
C THR A 145 -19.35 10.88 5.73
N ALA A 146 -18.29 10.06 5.76
CA ALA A 146 -17.11 10.32 4.91
C ALA A 146 -17.18 9.66 3.52
N GLN A 147 -17.97 8.60 3.37
CA GLN A 147 -17.93 7.77 2.17
C GLN A 147 -18.83 8.32 1.05
N GLU A 148 -19.89 9.07 1.37
CA GLU A 148 -20.99 9.43 0.44
C GLU A 148 -20.62 10.47 -0.64
N ASN A 149 -19.57 11.29 -0.43
CA ASN A 149 -19.15 12.35 -1.36
C ASN A 149 -17.95 12.01 -2.26
N GLN A 150 -17.39 10.79 -2.17
CA GLN A 150 -16.30 10.39 -3.06
C GLN A 150 -16.83 9.99 -4.45
N PRO A 151 -16.16 10.40 -5.55
CA PRO A 151 -16.55 9.99 -6.90
C PRO A 151 -16.64 8.47 -7.02
N ALA A 152 -17.64 7.97 -7.75
CA ALA A 152 -17.87 6.52 -7.93
C ALA A 152 -16.62 5.79 -8.48
N ALA A 153 -15.86 6.45 -9.36
CA ALA A 153 -14.59 5.94 -9.87
C ALA A 153 -13.54 5.71 -8.76
N LEU A 154 -13.48 6.59 -7.77
CA LEU A 154 -12.55 6.48 -6.65
C LEU A 154 -12.92 5.32 -5.72
N ARG A 155 -14.21 5.14 -5.44
CA ARG A 155 -14.69 3.99 -4.64
C ARG A 155 -14.40 2.66 -5.33
N LEU A 156 -14.62 2.58 -6.64
CA LEU A 156 -14.31 1.38 -7.42
C LEU A 156 -12.81 1.06 -7.37
N GLN A 157 -11.95 2.08 -7.55
CA GLN A 157 -10.50 1.91 -7.43
C GLN A 157 -10.10 1.38 -6.05
N GLN A 158 -10.67 1.92 -4.97
CA GLN A 158 -10.43 1.42 -3.60
C GLN A 158 -10.91 -0.03 -3.41
N GLN A 159 -12.08 -0.39 -3.93
CA GLN A 159 -12.56 -1.78 -3.82
C GLN A 159 -11.66 -2.76 -4.58
N CYS A 160 -11.21 -2.38 -5.78
CA CYS A 160 -10.27 -3.19 -6.54
C CYS A 160 -8.90 -3.28 -5.87
N ALA A 161 -8.45 -2.18 -5.23
CA ALA A 161 -7.24 -2.16 -4.41
C ALA A 161 -7.30 -3.16 -3.26
N ASP A 162 -8.39 -3.13 -2.50
CA ASP A 162 -8.59 -4.01 -1.35
C ASP A 162 -8.57 -5.49 -1.79
N ASN A 163 -9.23 -5.81 -2.91
CA ASN A 163 -9.18 -7.15 -3.50
C ASN A 163 -7.76 -7.55 -3.93
N GLY A 164 -7.05 -6.67 -4.63
CA GLY A 164 -5.67 -6.89 -5.03
C GLY A 164 -4.77 -7.13 -3.82
N ARG A 165 -4.97 -6.36 -2.75
CA ARG A 165 -4.23 -6.46 -1.49
C ARG A 165 -4.44 -7.81 -0.82
N LEU A 166 -5.69 -8.31 -0.75
CA LEU A 166 -5.98 -9.64 -0.22
C LEU A 166 -5.23 -10.73 -1.00
N ILE A 167 -5.18 -10.61 -2.32
CA ILE A 167 -4.44 -11.55 -3.20
C ILE A 167 -2.93 -11.46 -2.97
N PHE A 168 -2.38 -10.25 -2.85
CA PHE A 168 -0.97 -10.02 -2.53
C PHE A 168 -0.58 -10.72 -1.23
N PHE A 169 -1.32 -10.50 -0.14
CA PHE A 169 -1.01 -11.10 1.16
C PHE A 169 -1.25 -12.61 1.19
N ALA A 170 -2.25 -13.12 0.45
CA ALA A 170 -2.42 -14.56 0.26
C ALA A 170 -1.24 -15.19 -0.49
N CYS A 171 -0.73 -14.51 -1.53
CA CYS A 171 0.48 -14.93 -2.23
C CYS A 171 1.71 -14.89 -1.32
N ARG A 172 1.91 -13.80 -0.56
CA ARG A 172 3.05 -13.63 0.36
C ARG A 172 3.12 -14.75 1.40
N ARG A 173 1.98 -15.14 1.98
CA ARG A 173 1.89 -16.28 2.91
C ARG A 173 2.40 -17.59 2.30
N LYS A 174 2.13 -17.82 1.02
CA LYS A 174 2.49 -19.07 0.32
C LYS A 174 3.94 -19.06 -0.16
N SER A 175 4.32 -18.05 -0.95
CA SER A 175 5.60 -18.03 -1.66
C SER A 175 6.69 -17.31 -0.86
N GLY A 176 6.37 -16.16 -0.26
CA GLY A 176 7.34 -15.17 0.21
C GLY A 176 7.94 -14.29 -0.91
N GLU A 177 7.60 -14.57 -2.18
CA GLU A 177 8.14 -13.91 -3.37
C GLU A 177 7.41 -12.59 -3.65
N VAL A 178 7.94 -11.47 -3.16
CA VAL A 178 7.30 -10.15 -3.23
C VAL A 178 6.96 -9.74 -4.66
N ASP A 179 7.91 -9.89 -5.60
CA ASP A 179 7.73 -9.45 -6.98
C ASP A 179 6.62 -10.24 -7.71
N LYS A 180 6.54 -11.55 -7.46
CA LYS A 180 5.46 -12.40 -8.00
C LYS A 180 4.11 -12.00 -7.42
N CYS A 181 4.06 -11.70 -6.12
CA CYS A 181 2.82 -11.29 -5.47
C CYS A 181 2.33 -9.92 -5.95
N TYR A 182 3.25 -9.01 -6.29
CA TYR A 182 2.88 -7.75 -6.94
C TYR A 182 2.30 -7.95 -8.33
N GLN A 183 2.81 -8.91 -9.12
CA GLN A 183 2.20 -9.22 -10.42
C GLN A 183 0.76 -9.71 -10.24
N GLN A 184 0.52 -10.63 -9.30
CA GLN A 184 -0.84 -11.11 -9.01
C GLN A 184 -1.78 -10.01 -8.49
N PHE A 185 -1.24 -9.08 -7.67
CA PHE A 185 -1.98 -7.88 -7.29
C PHE A 185 -2.43 -7.12 -8.54
N ARG A 186 -1.49 -6.79 -9.45
CA ARG A 186 -1.77 -5.93 -10.61
C ARG A 186 -2.80 -6.58 -11.53
N GLU A 187 -2.64 -7.86 -11.82
CA GLU A 187 -3.59 -8.62 -12.61
C GLU A 187 -4.99 -8.58 -11.98
N ALA A 188 -5.11 -8.78 -10.67
CA ALA A 188 -6.40 -8.73 -9.99
C ALA A 188 -7.03 -7.32 -9.99
N PHE A 189 -6.20 -6.31 -9.78
CA PHE A 189 -6.62 -4.92 -9.78
C PHE A 189 -7.12 -4.47 -11.16
N GLU A 190 -6.35 -4.71 -12.21
CA GLU A 190 -6.70 -4.39 -13.60
C GLU A 190 -7.94 -5.15 -14.06
N ASN A 191 -8.05 -6.43 -13.71
CA ASN A 191 -9.24 -7.23 -14.00
C ASN A 191 -10.48 -6.68 -13.29
N CYS A 192 -10.37 -6.30 -12.02
CA CYS A 192 -11.48 -5.70 -11.27
C CYS A 192 -11.97 -4.39 -11.91
N LEU A 193 -11.06 -3.51 -12.33
CA LEU A 193 -11.39 -2.29 -13.05
C LEU A 193 -12.02 -2.59 -14.43
N GLY A 194 -11.47 -3.58 -15.15
CA GLY A 194 -11.96 -3.98 -16.47
C GLY A 194 -13.33 -4.66 -16.46
N VAL A 195 -13.65 -5.41 -15.40
CA VAL A 195 -14.97 -6.03 -15.19
C VAL A 195 -16.03 -4.97 -14.88
N SER A 196 -15.68 -3.90 -14.15
CA SER A 196 -16.62 -2.81 -13.89
C SER A 196 -16.90 -1.92 -15.11
N ALA A 197 -15.93 -1.77 -16.01
CA ALA A 197 -16.13 -1.12 -17.32
C ALA A 197 -17.04 -1.93 -18.26
N ARG A 198 -17.30 -3.21 -17.94
CA ARG A 198 -18.18 -4.12 -18.68
C ARG A 198 -19.29 -4.64 -17.75
N SER A 199 -20.26 -3.80 -17.43
CA SER A 199 -21.56 -4.25 -16.89
C SER A 199 -22.73 -3.60 -17.64
N PRO A 200 -23.90 -4.26 -17.70
CA PRO A 200 -24.50 -4.65 -18.97
C PRO A 200 -25.62 -3.70 -19.42
N THR A 201 -25.44 -3.03 -20.56
CA THR A 201 -26.55 -2.36 -21.28
C THR A 201 -26.65 -2.73 -22.75
N GLU A 202 -26.09 -3.87 -23.17
CA GLU A 202 -26.39 -4.44 -24.49
C GLU A 202 -26.89 -5.87 -24.33
N THR A 203 -28.14 -5.99 -23.89
CA THR A 203 -29.02 -7.03 -24.38
C THR A 203 -30.18 -6.34 -25.09
N THR A 204 -29.89 -5.72 -26.23
CA THR A 204 -30.92 -5.33 -27.18
C THR A 204 -30.96 -6.39 -28.26
N LEU A 205 -32.04 -7.18 -28.20
CA LEU A 205 -32.69 -7.89 -29.29
C LEU A 205 -31.79 -8.39 -30.44
N ARG A 206 -31.46 -9.67 -30.38
CA ARG A 206 -31.40 -10.51 -31.58
C ARG A 206 -32.35 -11.68 -31.38
N THR A 207 -33.51 -11.62 -32.02
CA THR A 207 -34.02 -12.73 -32.83
C THR A 207 -35.11 -12.20 -33.74
N ALA A 208 -34.96 -12.60 -35.01
CA ALA A 208 -35.93 -12.51 -36.09
C ALA A 208 -37.21 -13.31 -35.77
#